data_AF-A0A4R4D800-F1
#
_entry.id   AF-A0A4R4D800-F1
#
_cell.length_a   1.000
_cell.length_b   1.000
_cell.length_c   1.000
_cell.angle_alpha   90.00
_cell.angle_beta   90.00
_cell.angle_gamma   90.00
#
_symmetry.space_group_name_H-M   'P 1'
#
loop_
_entity.id
_entity.type
_entity.pdbx_description
1 polymer ?
#
loop_
_entity_poly.entity_id
_entity_poly.type
_entity_poly.pdbx_seq_one_letter_code
_entity_poly.pdbx_strand_id
1 'polypeptide(L)'
;MNPFVAVTFAWQTAFVFTLRSMQLWTEPAEAQARLAAYALEKQKAFAAGAMAASQAALAGAAAPAVVAAALAPAQRRVRANARKLMHR
;
A
#
# COMPACT_ATOMS: atom_id res chain seq x y z
N MET A 1 -1.61 -17.30 3.40
CA MET A 1 -0.82 -16.38 2.54
C MET A 1 0.52 -17.06 2.27
N ASN A 2 0.97 -17.11 1.02
CA ASN A 2 2.26 -17.75 0.69
C ASN A 2 3.42 -16.94 1.32
N PRO A 3 4.35 -17.56 2.06
CA PRO A 3 5.44 -16.85 2.74
C PRO A 3 6.33 -16.06 1.76
N PHE A 4 6.57 -16.56 0.55
CA PHE A 4 7.34 -15.85 -0.47
C PHE A 4 6.65 -14.58 -0.96
N VAL A 5 5.31 -14.58 -1.02
CA VAL A 5 4.52 -13.40 -1.39
C VAL A 5 4.60 -12.33 -0.28
N ALA A 6 4.60 -12.75 0.99
CA ALA A 6 4.75 -11.84 2.12
C ALA A 6 6.15 -11.20 2.16
N VAL A 7 7.20 -12.00 1.96
CA VAL A 7 8.60 -11.52 1.91
C VAL A 7 8.80 -10.55 0.75
N THR A 8 8.30 -10.88 -0.45
CA THR A 8 8.39 -9.99 -1.62
C THR A 8 7.67 -8.67 -1.36
N PHE A 9 6.49 -8.72 -0.74
CA PHE A 9 5.72 -7.53 -0.39
C PHE A 9 6.42 -6.66 0.67
N ALA A 10 7.03 -7.28 1.68
CA ALA A 10 7.83 -6.58 2.69
C ALA A 10 9.03 -5.87 2.04
N TRP A 11 9.75 -6.56 1.15
CA TRP A 11 10.87 -5.97 0.41
C TRP A 11 10.44 -4.77 -0.44
N GLN A 12 9.36 -4.90 -1.22
CA GLN A 12 8.83 -3.80 -2.01
C GLN A 12 8.42 -2.61 -1.14
N THR A 13 7.83 -2.87 0.03
CA THR A 13 7.41 -1.82 0.97
C THR A 13 8.61 -1.08 1.53
N ALA A 14 9.65 -1.81 1.96
CA ALA A 14 10.89 -1.23 2.47
C ALA A 14 11.57 -0.36 1.39
N PHE A 15 11.69 -0.87 0.17
CA PHE A 15 12.32 -0.14 -0.94
C PHE A 15 11.56 1.15 -1.30
N VAL A 16 10.23 1.07 -1.44
CA VAL A 16 9.38 2.24 -1.73
C VAL A 16 9.48 3.27 -0.60
N PHE A 17 9.47 2.84 0.66
CA PHE A 17 9.55 3.73 1.81
C PHE A 17 10.89 4.49 1.85
N THR A 18 12.01 3.79 1.65
CA THR A 18 13.34 4.41 1.65
C THR A 18 13.47 5.45 0.54
N LEU A 19 13.09 5.11 -0.69
CA LEU A 19 13.19 6.05 -1.82
C LEU A 19 12.27 7.27 -1.66
N ARG A 20 11.05 7.09 -1.16
CA ARG A 20 10.14 8.22 -0.91
C ARG A 20 10.64 9.11 0.24
N SER A 21 11.28 8.54 1.24
CA SER A 21 11.90 9.31 2.33
C SER A 21 13.08 10.14 1.82
N MET A 22 13.92 9.56 0.95
CA MET A 22 15.01 10.30 0.29
C MET A 22 14.49 11.46 -0.57
N GLN A 23 13.41 11.25 -1.36
CA GLN A 23 12.79 12.32 -2.15
C GLN A 23 12.28 13.49 -1.29
N LEU A 24 11.77 13.21 -0.08
CA LEU A 24 11.32 14.26 0.84
C LEU A 24 12.49 15.06 1.41
N TRP A 25 13.65 14.42 1.60
CA TRP A 25 14.87 15.09 2.05
C TRP A 25 15.48 15.97 0.97
N THR A 26 15.45 15.55 -0.29
CA THR A 26 16.03 16.31 -1.41
C THR A 26 15.15 17.46 -1.88
N GLU A 27 13.84 17.42 -1.61
CA GLU A 27 12.87 18.43 -2.08
C GLU A 27 12.00 18.95 -0.92
N PRO A 28 12.61 19.68 0.05
CA PRO A 28 11.94 20.09 1.29
C PRO A 28 10.77 21.06 1.06
N ALA A 29 10.82 21.89 0.01
CA ALA A 29 9.76 22.84 -0.32
C ALA A 29 8.43 22.15 -0.68
N GLU A 30 8.48 20.95 -1.28
CA GLU A 30 7.30 20.17 -1.64
C GLU A 30 6.93 19.11 -0.59
N ALA A 31 7.76 18.93 0.44
CA ALA A 31 7.66 17.82 1.37
C ALA A 31 6.33 17.79 2.12
N GLN A 32 5.84 18.94 2.60
CA GLN A 32 4.56 19.02 3.31
C GLN A 32 3.36 18.64 2.41
N ALA A 33 3.32 19.17 1.19
CA ALA A 33 2.27 18.84 0.23
C ALA A 33 2.28 17.35 -0.14
N ARG A 34 3.47 16.76 -0.31
CA ARG A 34 3.64 15.32 -0.58
C ARG A 34 3.23 14.45 0.61
N LEU A 35 3.58 14.84 1.83
CA LEU A 35 3.18 14.14 3.05
C LEU A 35 1.65 14.18 3.23
N ALA A 36 1.01 15.33 2.98
CA ALA A 36 -0.44 15.45 3.01
C ALA A 36 -1.11 14.58 1.94
N ALA A 37 -0.57 14.56 0.72
CA ALA A 37 -1.03 13.65 -0.33
C ALA A 37 -0.91 12.18 0.10
N TYR A 38 0.22 11.76 0.70
CA TYR A 38 0.39 10.40 1.21
C TYR A 38 -0.61 10.06 2.33
N ALA A 39 -0.93 11.00 3.21
CA ALA A 39 -1.91 10.79 4.26
C ALA A 39 -3.31 10.52 3.69
N LEU A 40 -3.76 11.35 2.74
CA LEU A 40 -5.02 11.15 2.03
C LEU A 40 -5.05 9.83 1.28
N GLU A 41 -3.94 9.47 0.63
CA GLU A 41 -3.81 8.20 -0.08
C GLU A 41 -3.90 6.98 0.84
N LYS A 42 -3.33 7.06 2.05
CA LYS A 42 -3.45 6.01 3.07
C LYS A 42 -4.89 5.85 3.52
N GLN A 43 -5.59 6.96 3.80
CA GLN A 43 -7.00 6.92 4.18
C GLN A 43 -7.88 6.32 3.09
N LYS A 44 -7.66 6.70 1.82
CA LYS A 44 -8.40 6.13 0.67
C LYS A 44 -8.16 4.63 0.53
N ALA A 45 -6.91 4.18 0.66
CA ALA A 45 -6.58 2.75 0.57
C ALA A 45 -7.18 1.95 1.74
N PHE A 46 -7.16 2.52 2.95
CA PHE A 46 -7.79 1.93 4.13
C PHE A 46 -9.31 1.80 3.96
N ALA A 47 -10.00 2.88 3.56
CA ALA A 47 -11.45 2.86 3.34
C ALA A 47 -11.86 1.85 2.26
N ALA A 48 -11.12 1.79 1.14
CA ALA A 48 -11.36 0.79 0.10
C ALA A 48 -11.14 -0.65 0.60
N GLY A 49 -10.13 -0.87 1.45
CA GLY A 49 -9.85 -2.16 2.07
C GLY A 49 -10.94 -2.56 3.05
N ALA A 50 -11.39 -1.63 3.90
CA ALA A 50 -12.48 -1.84 4.84
C ALA A 50 -13.77 -2.22 4.11
N MET A 51 -14.15 -1.48 3.06
CA MET A 51 -15.34 -1.82 2.27
C MET A 51 -15.23 -3.19 1.58
N ALA A 52 -14.07 -3.53 1.02
CA ALA A 52 -13.87 -4.83 0.38
C ALA A 52 -13.91 -5.98 1.39
N ALA A 53 -13.32 -5.78 2.57
CA ALA A 53 -13.36 -6.74 3.67
C ALA A 53 -14.79 -6.93 4.20
N SER A 54 -15.53 -5.85 4.42
CA SER A 54 -16.94 -5.90 4.84
C SER A 54 -17.80 -6.64 3.83
N GLN A 55 -17.63 -6.38 2.53
CA GLN A 55 -18.34 -7.12 1.48
C GLN A 55 -17.99 -8.61 1.48
N ALA A 56 -16.71 -8.96 1.61
CA ALA A 56 -16.28 -10.35 1.67
C ALA A 56 -16.84 -11.07 2.92
N ALA A 57 -16.87 -10.40 4.06
CA ALA A 57 -17.43 -10.93 5.29
C ALA A 57 -18.95 -11.15 5.17
N LEU A 58 -19.68 -10.18 4.59
CA LEU A 58 -21.12 -10.30 4.34
C LEU A 58 -21.45 -11.41 3.31
N ALA A 59 -20.55 -11.67 2.37
CA ALA A 59 -20.66 -12.79 1.43
C ALA A 59 -20.34 -14.16 2.05
N GLY A 60 -20.06 -14.23 3.36
CA GLY A 60 -19.73 -15.48 4.05
C GLY A 60 -18.33 -16.01 3.77
N ALA A 61 -17.41 -15.17 3.29
CA ALA A 61 -16.05 -15.59 3.00
C ALA A 61 -15.30 -15.96 4.29
N ALA A 62 -14.44 -16.99 4.20
CA ALA A 62 -13.58 -17.38 5.31
C ALA A 62 -12.62 -16.24 5.71
N ALA A 63 -12.25 -16.19 7.00
CA ALA A 63 -11.39 -15.13 7.55
C ALA A 63 -10.11 -14.83 6.73
N PRO A 64 -9.38 -15.82 6.17
CA PRO A 64 -8.22 -15.53 5.31
C PRO A 64 -8.55 -14.73 4.05
N ALA A 65 -9.72 -14.94 3.45
CA ALA A 65 -10.18 -14.23 2.26
C ALA A 65 -10.62 -12.78 2.59
N VAL A 66 -11.24 -12.57 3.75
CA VAL A 66 -11.58 -11.24 4.26
C VAL A 66 -10.31 -10.41 4.51
N VAL A 67 -9.29 -11.01 5.14
CA VAL A 67 -7.99 -10.34 5.36
C VAL A 67 -7.29 -10.04 4.03
N ALA A 68 -7.33 -10.96 3.07
CA ALA A 68 -6.78 -10.70 1.74
C ALA A 68 -7.49 -9.54 1.04
N ALA A 69 -8.83 -9.44 1.15
CA ALA A 69 -9.61 -8.33 0.61
C ALA A 69 -9.25 -6.99 1.28
N ALA A 70 -9.03 -6.99 2.60
CA ALA A 70 -8.59 -5.81 3.34
C ALA A 70 -7.23 -5.29 2.86
N LEU A 71 -6.29 -6.20 2.58
CA LEU A 71 -4.91 -5.86 2.21
C LEU A 71 -4.71 -5.59 0.71
N ALA A 72 -5.60 -6.08 -0.16
CA ALA A 72 -5.45 -5.98 -1.61
C ALA A 72 -5.24 -4.55 -2.14
N PRO A 73 -5.92 -3.49 -1.64
CA PRO A 73 -5.65 -2.12 -2.07
C PRO A 73 -4.23 -1.65 -1.77
N ALA A 74 -3.70 -1.96 -0.58
CA ALA A 74 -2.34 -1.62 -0.20
C ALA A 74 -1.31 -2.37 -1.07
N GLN A 75 -1.52 -3.66 -1.29
CA GLN A 75 -0.66 -4.49 -2.15
C GLN A 75 -0.57 -3.96 -3.59
N ARG A 76 -1.71 -3.57 -4.18
CA ARG A 76 -1.74 -2.99 -5.53
C ARG A 76 -0.92 -1.70 -5.62
N ARG A 77 -1.00 -0.83 -4.60
CA ARG A 77 -0.26 0.44 -4.57
C ARG A 77 1.23 0.26 -4.41
N VAL A 78 1.67 -0.60 -3.48
CA VAL A 78 3.10 -0.89 -3.30
C VAL A 78 3.69 -1.44 -4.59
N ARG A 79 3.01 -2.38 -5.26
CA ARG A 79 3.45 -2.90 -6.57
C ARG A 79 3.49 -1.83 -7.66
N ALA A 80 2.51 -0.92 -7.70
CA ALA A 80 2.50 0.18 -8.66
C ALA A 80 3.65 1.17 -8.41
N ASN A 81 3.92 1.51 -7.15
CA ASN A 81 5.03 2.37 -6.77
C ASN A 81 6.39 1.71 -7.03
N ALA A 82 6.54 0.43 -6.69
CA ALA A 82 7.75 -0.33 -7.00
C ALA A 82 8.02 -0.32 -8.51
N ARG A 83 7.02 -0.58 -9.36
CA ARG A 83 7.16 -0.48 -10.82
C ARG A 83 7.58 0.92 -11.28
N LYS A 84 6.96 1.97 -10.76
CA LYS A 84 7.32 3.37 -11.12
C LYS A 84 8.75 3.74 -10.72
N LEU A 85 9.26 3.16 -9.63
CA LEU A 85 10.62 3.43 -9.13
C LEU A 85 11.67 2.54 -9.79
N MET A 86 11.30 1.33 -10.24
CA MET A 86 12.20 0.38 -10.91
C MET A 86 12.29 0.58 -12.43
N HIS A 87 11.33 1.26 -13.05
CA HIS A 87 11.33 1.61 -14.48
C HIS A 87 11.65 3.10 -14.75
N ARG A 88 12.17 3.82 -13.75
CA ARG A 88 12.72 5.16 -13.90
C ARG A 88 14.21 5.08 -14.12
#